data_AF-A0A1F7ZIX8-F1
#
_entry.id   AF-A0A1F7ZIX8-F1
#
_cell.length_a   1.000
_cell.length_b   1.000
_cell.length_c   1.000
_cell.angle_alpha   90.00
_cell.angle_beta   90.00
_cell.angle_gamma   90.00
#
_symmetry.space_group_name_H-M   'P 1'
#
loop_
_entity.id
_entity.type
_entity.pdbx_description
1 polymer ?
#
loop_
_entity_poly.entity_id
_entity_poly.type
_entity_poly.pdbx_seq_one_letter_code
_entity_poly.pdbx_strand_id
1 'polypeptide(L)'
;MASLQRQLDTLLKIVKQTSKRFICPECLQGFPRSEVLYCHFRKQKDNIHQGLDMRNTDYKTFLLCYQKALKASIPAEKLPQGPQCFALAYIVEHYEEDAETHQHLIPNSASHNQTANSLFDAGPSSSALPSDYLPQGAILDESTVWNNWGNVSPGFEDGFN
;
A
#
# COMPACT_ATOMS: atom_id res chain seq x y z
N MET A 1 -6.07 -19.49 5.10
CA MET A 1 -4.70 -19.67 4.57
C MET A 1 -4.69 -20.14 3.10
N ALA A 2 -5.15 -21.35 2.76
CA ALA A 2 -5.01 -21.89 1.39
C ALA A 2 -5.70 -21.08 0.26
N SER A 3 -6.87 -20.47 0.54
CA SER A 3 -7.59 -19.63 -0.44
C SER A 3 -6.81 -18.35 -0.77
N LEU A 4 -6.30 -17.66 0.26
CA LEU A 4 -5.52 -16.42 0.11
C LEU A 4 -4.24 -16.67 -0.68
N GLN A 5 -3.54 -17.78 -0.37
CA GLN A 5 -2.34 -18.15 -1.10
C GLN A 5 -2.63 -18.39 -2.59
N ARG A 6 -3.71 -19.10 -2.92
CA ARG A 6 -4.11 -19.31 -4.32
C ARG A 6 -4.46 -18.02 -5.04
N GLN A 7 -5.12 -17.08 -4.35
CA GLN A 7 -5.42 -15.75 -4.90
C GLN A 7 -4.14 -14.96 -5.19
N LEU A 8 -3.21 -14.92 -4.23
CA LEU A 8 -1.92 -14.25 -4.37
C LEU A 8 -1.09 -14.86 -5.51
N ASP A 9 -0.99 -16.18 -5.58
CA ASP A 9 -0.27 -16.87 -6.65
C ASP A 9 -0.87 -16.56 -8.04
N THR A 10 -2.20 -16.46 -8.12
CA THR A 10 -2.90 -16.12 -9.36
C THR A 10 -2.63 -14.67 -9.77
N LEU A 11 -2.69 -13.73 -8.82
CA LEU A 11 -2.35 -12.33 -9.05
C LEU A 11 -0.90 -12.17 -9.51
N LEU A 12 0.05 -12.86 -8.86
CA LEU A 12 1.45 -12.84 -9.27
C LEU A 12 1.66 -13.40 -10.69
N LYS A 13 0.92 -14.45 -11.08
CA LYS A 13 0.98 -14.97 -12.46
C LYS A 13 0.48 -13.95 -13.48
N ILE A 14 -0.66 -13.30 -13.20
CA ILE A 14 -1.21 -12.24 -14.06
C ILE A 14 -0.21 -11.09 -14.18
N VAL A 15 0.29 -10.60 -13.04
CA VAL A 15 1.25 -9.49 -13.00
C VAL A 15 2.53 -9.83 -13.78
N LYS A 16 3.07 -11.05 -13.65
CA LYS A 16 4.23 -11.52 -14.44
C LYS A 16 3.98 -11.55 -15.95
N GLN A 17 2.73 -11.79 -16.37
CA GLN A 17 2.34 -11.77 -17.78
C GLN A 17 2.12 -10.35 -18.30
N THR A 18 1.84 -9.38 -17.42
CA THR A 18 1.73 -7.98 -17.84
C THR A 18 3.08 -7.41 -18.25
N SER A 19 3.06 -6.50 -19.22
CA SER A 19 4.28 -5.78 -19.64
C SER A 19 4.69 -4.67 -18.66
N LYS A 20 4.06 -4.56 -17.48
CA LYS A 20 4.30 -3.49 -16.50
C LYS A 20 5.51 -3.84 -15.63
N ARG A 21 6.67 -3.30 -15.99
CA ARG A 21 7.95 -3.57 -15.29
C ARG A 21 8.28 -2.55 -14.21
N PHE A 22 7.73 -1.35 -14.32
CA PHE A 22 8.01 -0.23 -13.41
C PHE A 22 6.73 0.26 -12.75
N ILE A 23 6.81 0.76 -11.54
CA ILE A 23 5.68 1.29 -10.77
C ILE A 23 6.02 2.67 -10.22
N CYS A 24 5.05 3.58 -10.27
CA CYS A 24 5.10 4.80 -9.45
C CYS A 24 4.77 4.42 -7.99
N PRO A 25 5.67 4.63 -7.02
CA PRO A 25 5.42 4.25 -5.63
C PRO A 25 4.25 5.02 -5.00
N GLU A 26 4.02 6.27 -5.41
CA GLU A 26 2.94 7.09 -4.86
C GLU A 26 1.55 6.68 -5.40
N CYS A 27 1.43 6.43 -6.70
CA CYS A 27 0.15 6.11 -7.33
C CYS A 27 -0.13 4.62 -7.49
N LEU A 28 0.87 3.77 -7.23
CA LEU A 28 0.89 2.34 -7.56
C LEU A 28 0.56 2.03 -9.05
N GLN A 29 0.72 3.02 -9.92
CA GLN A 29 0.47 2.88 -11.35
C GLN A 29 1.65 2.18 -12.02
N GLY A 30 1.37 1.12 -12.79
CA GLY A 30 2.38 0.36 -13.50
C GLY A 30 2.63 0.83 -14.94
N PHE A 31 3.90 0.84 -15.34
CA PHE A 31 4.41 1.32 -16.63
C PHE A 31 5.33 0.28 -17.28
N PRO A 32 5.34 0.18 -18.62
CA PRO A 32 6.15 -0.80 -19.31
C PRO A 32 7.63 -0.43 -19.45
N ARG A 33 7.96 0.87 -19.37
CA ARG A 33 9.31 1.39 -19.56
C ARG A 33 9.61 2.53 -18.58
N SER A 34 10.89 2.70 -18.25
CA SER A 34 11.37 3.76 -17.37
C SER A 34 11.10 5.16 -17.92
N GLU A 35 11.23 5.36 -19.23
CA GLU A 35 11.05 6.69 -19.83
C GLU A 35 9.61 7.17 -19.68
N VAL A 36 8.64 6.25 -19.80
CA VAL A 36 7.22 6.55 -19.62
C VAL A 36 6.92 6.88 -18.17
N LEU A 37 7.57 6.21 -17.22
CA LEU A 37 7.48 6.52 -15.79
C LEU A 37 8.03 7.93 -15.48
N TYR A 38 9.20 8.29 -15.99
CA TYR A 38 9.75 9.64 -15.79
C TYR A 38 8.90 10.72 -16.49
N CYS A 39 8.28 10.40 -17.63
CA CYS A 39 7.27 11.27 -18.23
C CYS A 39 6.03 11.42 -17.34
N HIS A 40 5.62 10.39 -16.60
CA HIS A 40 4.55 10.48 -15.62
C HIS A 40 4.94 11.42 -14.48
N PHE A 41 6.14 11.28 -13.90
CA PHE A 41 6.60 12.17 -12.82
C PHE A 41 6.57 13.65 -13.22
N ARG A 42 7.03 13.97 -14.43
CA ARG A 42 7.05 15.36 -14.93
C ARG A 42 5.68 15.94 -15.29
N LYS A 43 4.70 15.08 -15.57
CA LYS A 43 3.32 15.51 -15.87
C LYS A 43 2.55 15.86 -14.60
N GLN A 44 2.88 15.19 -13.50
CA GLN A 44 2.23 15.42 -12.23
C GLN A 44 2.77 16.70 -11.56
N LYS A 45 1.88 17.41 -10.87
CA LYS A 45 2.17 18.71 -10.27
C LYS A 45 2.42 18.65 -8.76
N ASP A 46 2.38 17.47 -8.17
CA ASP A 46 2.62 17.29 -6.74
C ASP A 46 4.11 17.20 -6.41
N ASN A 47 4.42 17.53 -5.17
CA ASN A 47 5.80 17.60 -4.68
C ASN A 47 6.47 16.22 -4.64
N ILE A 48 5.70 15.14 -4.50
CA ILE A 48 6.24 13.78 -4.42
C ILE A 48 6.76 13.36 -5.78
N HIS A 49 5.93 13.44 -6.83
CA HIS A 49 6.32 13.10 -8.19
C HIS A 49 7.47 13.97 -8.70
N GLN A 50 7.45 15.28 -8.41
CA GLN A 50 8.57 16.16 -8.73
C GLN A 50 9.86 15.70 -8.04
N GLY A 51 9.80 15.34 -6.76
CA GLY A 51 10.96 14.78 -6.06
C GLY A 51 11.44 13.44 -6.63
N LEU A 52 10.53 12.56 -7.07
CA LEU A 52 10.88 11.28 -7.70
C LEU A 52 11.64 11.45 -9.03
N ASP A 53 11.41 12.55 -9.75
CA ASP A 53 12.15 12.91 -10.98
C ASP A 53 13.58 13.43 -10.68
N MET A 54 13.83 13.93 -9.46
CA MET A 54 15.08 14.61 -9.09
C MET A 54 16.27 13.69 -8.79
N ARG A 55 16.17 12.38 -9.06
CA ARG A 55 17.22 11.39 -8.72
C ARG A 55 18.64 11.79 -9.13
N ASN A 56 18.78 12.42 -10.30
CA ASN A 56 20.08 12.80 -10.87
C ASN A 56 20.47 14.26 -10.58
N THR A 57 19.56 15.09 -10.07
CA THR A 57 19.79 16.53 -9.83
C THR A 57 19.87 16.85 -8.33
N ASP A 58 18.97 16.28 -7.53
CA ASP A 58 18.95 16.37 -6.08
C ASP A 58 18.58 15.02 -5.47
N TYR A 59 19.60 14.21 -5.20
CA TYR A 59 19.45 12.88 -4.64
C TYR A 59 18.82 12.90 -3.24
N LYS A 60 19.04 13.96 -2.45
CA LYS A 60 18.50 14.07 -1.09
C LYS A 60 16.99 14.28 -1.14
N THR A 61 16.53 15.20 -1.99
CA THR A 61 15.10 15.43 -2.22
C THR A 61 14.44 14.19 -2.82
N PHE A 62 15.10 13.53 -3.78
CA PHE A 62 14.65 12.25 -4.32
C PHE A 62 14.45 11.21 -3.21
N LEU A 63 15.44 10.99 -2.35
CA LEU A 63 15.37 9.96 -1.31
C LEU A 63 14.20 10.23 -0.34
N LEU A 64 14.02 11.48 0.07
CA LEU A 64 12.92 11.88 0.96
C LEU A 64 11.54 11.62 0.33
N CYS A 65 11.34 12.05 -0.92
CA CYS A 65 10.08 11.80 -1.62
C CYS A 65 9.87 10.30 -1.90
N TYR A 66 10.95 9.56 -2.19
CA TYR A 66 10.91 8.13 -2.45
C TYR A 66 10.51 7.33 -1.20
N GLN A 67 11.12 7.60 -0.05
CA GLN A 67 10.75 6.98 1.22
C GLN A 67 9.30 7.30 1.60
N LYS A 68 8.87 8.55 1.37
CA LYS A 68 7.49 8.95 1.63
C LYS A 68 6.50 8.22 0.73
N ALA A 69 6.81 8.08 -0.56
CA ALA A 69 5.95 7.37 -1.51
C ALA A 69 5.88 5.86 -1.24
N LEU A 70 7.00 5.24 -0.84
CA LEU A 70 7.04 3.84 -0.44
C LEU A 70 6.47 3.58 0.96
N LYS A 71 6.26 4.65 1.74
CA LYS A 71 5.86 4.60 3.14
C LYS A 71 6.84 3.79 4.02
N ALA A 72 8.09 3.66 3.58
CA ALA A 72 9.13 2.85 4.20
C ALA A 72 10.43 3.65 4.37
N SER A 73 11.15 3.40 5.47
CA SER A 73 12.44 4.03 5.75
C SER A 73 13.59 3.20 5.16
N ILE A 74 13.79 3.32 3.84
CA ILE A 74 14.85 2.59 3.13
C ILE A 74 16.13 3.42 3.10
N PRO A 75 17.26 2.91 3.61
CA PRO A 75 18.54 3.63 3.56
C PRO A 75 19.07 3.73 2.12
N ALA A 76 19.71 4.85 1.80
CA ALA A 76 20.20 5.19 0.46
C ALA A 76 21.08 4.10 -0.17
N GLU A 77 21.90 3.44 0.66
CA GLU A 77 22.86 2.43 0.25
C GLU A 77 22.20 1.15 -0.25
N LYS A 78 20.94 0.91 0.14
CA LYS A 78 20.14 -0.25 -0.28
C LYS A 78 19.29 0.02 -1.51
N LEU A 79 19.23 1.26 -2.00
CA LEU A 79 18.45 1.57 -3.19
C LEU A 79 19.14 1.02 -4.45
N PRO A 80 18.40 0.32 -5.32
CA PRO A 80 18.91 -0.08 -6.62
C PRO A 80 19.34 1.13 -7.46
N GLN A 81 20.32 0.90 -8.33
CA GLN A 81 20.79 1.92 -9.25
C GLN A 81 19.84 2.13 -10.43
N GLY A 82 19.83 3.36 -10.94
CA GLY A 82 19.02 3.78 -12.07
C GLY A 82 17.51 3.62 -11.81
N PRO A 83 16.72 3.25 -12.84
CA PRO A 83 15.28 3.10 -12.72
C PRO A 83 14.86 1.82 -11.97
N GLN A 84 15.81 0.95 -11.59
CA GLN A 84 15.49 -0.33 -10.94
C GLN A 84 14.90 -0.16 -9.55
N CYS A 85 15.10 0.98 -8.89
CA CYS A 85 14.38 1.29 -7.65
C CYS A 85 12.87 1.34 -7.88
N PHE A 86 12.42 1.68 -9.09
CA PHE A 86 11.00 1.66 -9.46
C PHE A 86 10.53 0.34 -10.04
N ALA A 87 11.37 -0.71 -10.04
CA ALA A 87 10.96 -2.00 -10.57
C ALA A 87 9.79 -2.56 -9.74
N LEU A 88 8.78 -3.09 -10.43
CA LEU A 88 7.60 -3.71 -9.83
C LEU A 88 7.96 -4.67 -8.68
N ALA A 89 8.95 -5.55 -8.91
CA ALA A 89 9.37 -6.52 -7.90
C ALA A 89 9.94 -5.85 -6.65
N TYR A 90 10.74 -4.79 -6.83
CA TYR A 90 11.34 -4.05 -5.72
C TYR A 90 10.28 -3.30 -4.91
N ILE A 91 9.37 -2.58 -5.59
CA ILE A 91 8.28 -1.85 -4.96
C ILE A 91 7.39 -2.80 -4.16
N VAL A 92 6.96 -3.92 -4.74
CA VAL A 92 6.10 -4.90 -4.05
C VAL A 92 6.75 -5.47 -2.80
N GLU A 93 8.07 -5.67 -2.80
CA GLU A 93 8.81 -6.20 -1.65
C GLU A 93 8.99 -5.16 -0.52
N HIS A 94 9.08 -3.88 -0.86
CA HIS A 94 9.48 -2.83 0.08
C HIS A 94 8.41 -1.76 0.35
N TYR A 95 7.22 -1.90 -0.23
CA TYR A 95 6.09 -1.00 0.02
C TYR A 95 5.44 -1.36 1.36
N GLU A 96 5.43 -0.42 2.31
CA GLU A 96 4.92 -0.63 3.65
C GLU A 96 3.73 0.30 3.93
N GLU A 97 2.51 -0.15 3.65
CA GLU A 97 1.32 0.67 3.95
C GLU A 97 0.90 0.62 5.43
N ASP A 98 1.22 -0.47 6.14
CA ASP A 98 0.81 -0.69 7.54
C ASP A 98 1.83 -1.59 8.29
N ALA A 99 3.03 -1.07 8.56
CA ALA A 99 3.70 -1.50 9.78
C ALA A 99 2.92 -0.86 10.93
N GLU A 100 1.96 -1.61 11.50
CA GLU A 100 1.42 -1.31 12.82
C GLU A 100 2.60 -0.84 13.67
N THR A 101 2.59 0.44 14.03
CA THR A 101 3.58 0.98 14.93
C THR A 101 3.26 0.38 16.30
N HIS A 102 3.60 -0.88 16.50
CA HIS A 102 3.92 -1.42 17.82
C HIS A 102 5.16 -0.64 18.25
N GLN A 103 4.92 0.60 18.67
CA GLN A 103 5.76 1.24 19.64
C GLN A 103 5.78 0.25 20.79
N HIS A 104 6.85 -0.53 20.81
CA HIS A 104 7.22 -1.39 21.91
C HIS A 104 7.47 -0.42 23.07
N LEU A 105 6.38 -0.08 23.78
CA LEU A 105 6.47 0.60 25.05
C LEU A 105 7.34 -0.31 25.91
N ILE A 106 8.52 0.21 26.20
CA ILE A 106 9.52 -0.35 27.09
C ILE A 106 8.80 -0.80 28.37
N PRO A 107 8.85 -2.08 28.77
CA PRO A 107 8.41 -2.45 30.10
C PRO A 107 9.48 -1.96 31.09
N ASN A 108 9.31 -0.73 31.57
CA ASN A 108 10.04 -0.28 32.75
C ASN A 108 9.50 -1.05 33.96
N SER A 109 10.34 -1.96 34.43
CA SER A 109 10.23 -2.66 35.70
C SER A 109 10.28 -1.70 36.89
N ALA A 110 9.21 -1.66 37.68
CA ALA A 110 9.21 -1.38 39.13
C ALA A 110 7.84 -1.79 39.68
N SER A 111 7.73 -3.00 40.24
CA SER A 111 7.83 -3.29 41.68
C SER A 111 6.57 -2.95 42.48
N HIS A 112 5.85 -4.01 42.88
CA HIS A 112 5.09 -4.20 44.13
C HIS A 112 3.96 -3.19 44.44
N ASN A 113 2.70 -3.61 44.60
CA ASN A 113 2.20 -4.20 45.85
C ASN A 113 0.87 -4.95 45.68
N GLN A 114 0.69 -5.91 46.59
CA GLN A 114 -0.42 -6.83 46.82
C GLN A 114 -1.75 -6.12 47.09
N THR A 115 -2.89 -6.79 46.86
CA THR A 115 -3.84 -7.23 47.91
C THR A 115 -5.04 -7.96 47.29
N ALA A 116 -5.40 -9.08 47.92
CA ALA A 116 -6.51 -9.97 47.60
C ALA A 116 -7.89 -9.37 47.91
N ASN A 117 -8.95 -9.85 47.24
CA ASN A 117 -10.12 -10.51 47.87
C ASN A 117 -11.28 -10.75 46.87
N SER A 118 -11.60 -12.05 46.70
CA SER A 118 -12.90 -12.72 46.84
C SER A 118 -14.21 -12.24 46.16
N LEU A 119 -14.77 -13.21 45.42
CA LEU A 119 -16.16 -13.73 45.39
C LEU A 119 -17.31 -12.94 44.72
N PHE A 120 -18.26 -13.76 44.20
CA PHE A 120 -19.61 -13.52 43.66
C PHE A 120 -19.67 -13.27 42.13
N ASP A 121 -20.61 -13.76 41.31
CA ASP A 121 -21.67 -14.78 41.41
C ASP A 121 -22.23 -15.02 39.97
N ALA A 122 -22.95 -16.13 39.79
CA ALA A 122 -24.00 -16.44 38.79
C ALA A 122 -23.70 -16.53 37.26
N GLY A 123 -24.19 -17.64 36.66
CA GLY A 123 -24.13 -18.01 35.24
C GLY A 123 -25.28 -17.50 34.33
N PRO A 124 -25.92 -18.35 33.48
CA PRO A 124 -25.57 -18.59 32.07
C PRO A 124 -26.73 -18.31 31.06
N SER A 125 -26.44 -18.22 29.73
CA SER A 125 -27.31 -18.54 28.55
C SER A 125 -26.93 -17.71 27.31
N SER A 126 -26.51 -18.32 26.18
CA SER A 126 -27.26 -18.85 25.02
C SER A 126 -27.45 -17.88 23.84
N SER A 127 -26.96 -18.36 22.68
CA SER A 127 -27.55 -18.26 21.32
C SER A 127 -27.56 -16.92 20.56
N ALA A 128 -26.87 -16.88 19.40
CA ALA A 128 -27.47 -16.80 18.05
C ALA A 128 -26.56 -16.09 17.03
N LEU A 129 -26.29 -16.78 15.91
CA LEU A 129 -25.79 -16.20 14.65
C LEU A 129 -26.96 -15.57 13.86
N PRO A 130 -26.67 -14.69 12.89
CA PRO A 130 -27.22 -14.93 11.56
C PRO A 130 -26.18 -14.91 10.43
N SER A 131 -26.52 -15.71 9.42
CA SER A 131 -25.81 -16.02 8.19
C SER A 131 -26.39 -15.18 7.06
N ASP A 132 -25.58 -14.35 6.40
CA ASP A 132 -25.97 -13.69 5.14
C ASP A 132 -25.13 -14.21 3.98
N TYR A 133 -25.79 -15.00 3.15
CA TYR A 133 -25.34 -15.60 1.90
C TYR A 133 -25.81 -14.69 0.76
N LEU A 134 -24.90 -14.23 -0.12
CA LEU A 134 -25.28 -13.63 -1.41
C LEU A 134 -24.57 -14.34 -2.58
N PRO A 135 -25.30 -14.64 -3.67
CA PRO A 135 -24.85 -15.55 -4.73
C PRO A 135 -23.98 -14.87 -5.79
N GLN A 136 -23.13 -15.70 -6.40
CA GLN A 136 -22.24 -15.38 -7.52
C GLN A 136 -23.00 -15.35 -8.85
N GLY A 137 -22.76 -14.33 -9.67
CA GLY A 137 -23.19 -14.34 -11.08
C GLY A 137 -23.36 -12.96 -11.71
N ALA A 138 -22.27 -12.25 -11.97
CA ALA A 138 -22.26 -11.17 -12.97
C ALA A 138 -20.90 -11.17 -13.67
N ILE A 139 -20.93 -11.43 -14.98
CA ILE A 139 -19.77 -11.37 -15.87
C ILE A 139 -19.51 -9.87 -16.10
N LEU A 140 -18.42 -9.33 -15.54
CA LEU A 140 -18.03 -7.93 -15.73
C LEU A 140 -16.82 -7.85 -16.67
N ASP A 141 -16.98 -7.00 -17.67
CA ASP A 141 -16.04 -6.67 -18.74
C ASP A 141 -14.65 -6.22 -18.22
N GLU A 142 -13.59 -6.76 -18.83
CA GLU A 142 -12.17 -6.67 -18.44
C GLU A 142 -11.63 -5.23 -18.37
N SER A 143 -12.33 -4.26 -18.98
CA SER A 143 -11.95 -2.84 -18.94
C SER A 143 -12.36 -2.11 -17.66
N THR A 144 -13.31 -2.65 -16.89
CA THR A 144 -13.89 -1.96 -15.71
C THR A 144 -13.07 -2.17 -14.43
N VAL A 145 -12.31 -3.27 -14.34
CA VAL A 145 -11.59 -3.66 -13.10
C VAL A 145 -10.47 -2.68 -12.76
N TRP A 146 -9.82 -2.08 -13.76
CA TRP A 146 -8.68 -1.19 -13.53
C TRP A 146 -9.06 0.28 -13.27
N ASN A 147 -10.29 0.69 -13.58
CA ASN A 147 -10.73 2.09 -13.43
C ASN A 147 -11.19 2.44 -12.01
N ASN A 148 -11.34 1.46 -11.11
CA ASN A 148 -11.87 1.68 -9.75
C ASN A 148 -10.80 1.90 -8.66
N TRP A 149 -9.52 1.93 -9.01
CA TRP A 149 -8.43 2.23 -8.05
C TRP A 149 -8.01 3.70 -8.03
N GLY A 150 -8.87 4.61 -8.48
CA GLY A 150 -8.57 6.05 -8.49
C GLY A 150 -9.77 6.98 -8.33
N ASN A 151 -10.91 6.51 -7.81
CA ASN A 151 -12.07 7.38 -7.60
C ASN A 151 -12.18 7.82 -6.12
N VAL A 152 -11.29 8.75 -5.74
CA VAL A 152 -11.62 9.78 -4.75
C VAL A 152 -11.65 11.09 -5.52
N SER A 153 -12.84 11.49 -5.95
CA SER A 153 -13.08 12.80 -6.56
C SER A 153 -12.77 13.91 -5.56
N PRO A 154 -12.05 14.99 -5.93
CA PRO A 154 -12.35 16.30 -5.39
C PRO A 154 -13.53 16.87 -6.18
N GLY A 155 -14.56 17.32 -5.48
CA GLY A 155 -15.70 18.01 -6.09
C GLY A 155 -15.22 19.22 -6.90
N PHE A 156 -15.56 19.20 -8.18
CA PHE A 156 -15.42 20.34 -9.07
C PHE A 156 -16.83 20.85 -9.36
N GLU A 157 -17.19 21.98 -8.76
CA GLU A 157 -18.36 22.74 -9.18
C GLU A 157 -17.95 23.60 -10.38
N ASP A 158 -18.33 23.18 -11.57
CA ASP A 158 -18.35 24.03 -12.77
C ASP A 158 -19.67 24.79 -12.81
N GLY A 159 -19.62 26.09 -12.56
CA GLY A 159 -20.69 27.04 -12.84
C GLY A 159 -20.32 27.93 -14.02
N PHE A 160 -20.72 27.53 -15.23
CA PHE A 160 -20.84 28.43 -16.38
C PHE A 160 -22.30 28.88 -16.51
N ASN A 161 -22.56 30.17 -16.25
CA ASN A 161 -23.39 31.03 -17.11
C ASN A 161 -22.99 32.50 -16.89
#